data_AF-A0A6N8UCD9-F1
#
_entry.id   AF-A0A6N8UCD9-F1
#
_cell.length_a   1.000
_cell.length_b   1.000
_cell.length_c   1.000
_cell.angle_alpha   90.00
_cell.angle_beta   90.00
_cell.angle_gamma   90.00
#
_symmetry.space_group_name_H-M   'P 1'
#
loop_
_entity.id
_entity.type
_entity.pdbx_description
1 polymer ?
#
loop_
_entity_poly.entity_id
_entity_poly.type
_entity_poly.pdbx_seq_one_letter_code
_entity_poly.pdbx_strand_id
1 'polypeptide(L)'
;MKKVIIGMLTMAAILSFQSCNNDDDTPTPDVNVEEQLKKEVVENYANIVYTNYKDSYDLAQVLQGNIETFLATPTASNFNMVKQAWYDAREPYGQTEAFRFAGGPIDTGEDSVEGMLNAWPLDESFIDYVSHSGESNVNIINNVSDYPVISKEVLREVNESTETSISLGYHAIEFLLWGQDTQIPTQGPEHTTGGNRPYTDFVDGGTATHQDRRRQYLQVATELLIEDLKYLVDEWDVNGNNYRADFISQDVDKSISQMLAGIGVLAGSELSEERILVAVSKTSQEDEHSCFSDNTHRDIITNYMGIENVFMGTYKSVDGTVVSGSSISDLLKMKDEAKLSEMVNSMQTIENEIESTTIPFDYAITQASDVAKFNLIVNELRDLGADFAAISNTIADGVYVAPEG
;
A
#
# COMPACT_ATOMS: atom_id res chain seq x y z
N MET A 1 -66.54 -4.85 -71.13
CA MET A 1 -66.22 -6.13 -70.45
C MET A 1 -66.30 -5.84 -68.95
N LYS A 2 -67.45 -6.15 -68.31
CA LYS A 2 -67.71 -7.32 -67.41
C LYS A 2 -66.72 -7.35 -66.24
N LYS A 3 -67.05 -7.40 -64.94
CA LYS A 3 -68.27 -7.49 -64.09
C LYS A 3 -67.79 -7.07 -62.66
N VAL A 4 -68.47 -6.22 -61.86
CA VAL A 4 -69.55 -6.49 -60.88
C VAL A 4 -69.14 -7.38 -59.66
N ILE A 5 -69.60 -6.98 -58.45
CA ILE A 5 -69.97 -7.74 -57.21
C ILE A 5 -68.90 -7.69 -56.08
N ILE A 6 -69.07 -6.93 -54.97
CA ILE A 6 -69.99 -7.00 -53.80
C ILE A 6 -69.56 -8.01 -52.71
N GLY A 7 -69.59 -7.56 -51.46
CA GLY A 7 -70.04 -8.36 -50.30
C GLY A 7 -68.96 -8.64 -49.24
N MET A 8 -68.99 -7.91 -48.11
CA MET A 8 -69.53 -8.32 -46.79
C MET A 8 -68.57 -9.22 -45.99
N LEU A 9 -68.00 -8.79 -44.85
CA LEU A 9 -68.57 -8.48 -43.52
C LEU A 9 -68.26 -9.64 -42.56
N THR A 10 -67.43 -9.43 -41.55
CA THR A 10 -67.60 -10.02 -40.21
C THR A 10 -66.72 -9.31 -39.18
N MET A 11 -67.40 -8.74 -38.19
CA MET A 11 -66.89 -8.26 -36.92
C MET A 11 -66.68 -9.48 -36.00
N ALA A 12 -65.54 -9.56 -35.31
CA ALA A 12 -65.39 -10.43 -34.15
C ALA A 12 -64.59 -9.67 -33.08
N ALA A 13 -65.30 -9.28 -32.03
CA ALA A 13 -64.72 -8.78 -30.79
C ALA A 13 -64.19 -9.97 -29.98
N ILE A 14 -62.97 -9.86 -29.46
CA ILE A 14 -62.46 -10.72 -28.39
C ILE A 14 -62.05 -9.80 -27.24
N LEU A 15 -62.86 -9.84 -26.18
CA LEU A 15 -62.52 -9.44 -24.82
C LEU A 15 -61.73 -10.60 -24.19
N SER A 16 -60.54 -10.36 -23.64
CA SER A 16 -59.96 -11.18 -22.56
C SER A 16 -58.84 -10.46 -21.82
N PHE A 17 -59.17 -10.10 -20.58
CA PHE A 17 -58.35 -10.01 -19.36
C PHE A 17 -56.96 -9.36 -19.40
N GLN A 18 -56.89 -8.14 -18.83
CA GLN A 18 -55.74 -7.74 -18.02
C GLN A 18 -55.62 -8.71 -16.84
N SER A 19 -54.54 -9.49 -16.82
CA SER A 19 -54.05 -10.14 -15.61
C SER A 19 -52.99 -9.21 -15.03
N CYS A 20 -53.35 -8.48 -13.97
CA CYS A 20 -52.35 -7.94 -13.06
C CYS A 20 -51.78 -9.14 -12.31
N ASN A 21 -50.57 -9.59 -12.66
CA ASN A 21 -49.76 -10.34 -11.71
C ASN A 21 -48.83 -9.32 -11.06
N ASN A 22 -49.01 -9.13 -9.75
CA ASN A 22 -48.03 -8.49 -8.90
C ASN A 22 -46.88 -9.48 -8.78
N ASP A 23 -45.87 -9.34 -9.62
CA ASP A 23 -44.57 -9.93 -9.35
C ASP A 23 -43.67 -8.76 -8.91
N ASP A 24 -43.29 -8.79 -7.63
CA ASP A 24 -42.14 -8.04 -7.11
C ASP A 24 -40.88 -8.61 -7.76
N ASP A 25 -40.70 -8.33 -9.06
CA ASP A 25 -39.44 -8.54 -9.75
C ASP A 25 -38.53 -7.40 -9.32
N THR A 26 -37.74 -7.66 -8.26
CA THR A 26 -36.42 -7.02 -8.20
C THR A 26 -35.72 -7.39 -9.51
N PRO A 27 -35.31 -6.42 -10.35
CA PRO A 27 -34.68 -6.76 -11.61
C PRO A 27 -33.36 -7.45 -11.29
N THR A 28 -33.30 -8.77 -11.48
CA THR A 28 -32.02 -9.46 -11.55
C THR A 28 -31.28 -8.87 -12.76
N PRO A 29 -30.05 -8.37 -12.59
CA PRO A 29 -29.26 -7.89 -13.71
C PRO A 29 -29.17 -8.97 -14.78
N ASP A 30 -29.22 -8.58 -16.06
CA ASP A 30 -28.88 -9.49 -17.15
C ASP A 30 -27.48 -10.04 -16.88
N VAL A 31 -27.36 -11.37 -16.78
CA VAL A 31 -26.10 -12.08 -16.43
C VAL A 31 -24.94 -11.61 -17.32
N ASN A 32 -25.24 -11.19 -18.55
CA ASN A 32 -24.24 -10.66 -19.49
C ASN A 32 -23.71 -9.25 -19.11
N VAL A 33 -24.53 -8.43 -18.44
CA VAL A 33 -24.14 -7.09 -17.98
C VAL A 33 -23.27 -7.17 -16.73
N GLU A 34 -23.63 -8.03 -15.77
CA GLU A 34 -22.85 -8.22 -14.55
C GLU A 34 -21.46 -8.81 -14.85
N GLU A 35 -21.40 -9.86 -15.66
CA GLU A 35 -20.15 -10.48 -16.09
C GLU A 35 -19.23 -9.48 -16.82
N GLN A 36 -19.80 -8.60 -17.65
CA GLN A 36 -19.05 -7.54 -18.32
C GLN A 36 -18.51 -6.51 -17.32
N LEU A 37 -19.32 -6.10 -16.33
CA LEU A 37 -18.90 -5.18 -15.29
C LEU A 37 -17.75 -5.77 -14.45
N LYS A 38 -17.85 -7.05 -14.06
CA LYS A 38 -16.78 -7.76 -13.33
C LYS A 38 -15.44 -7.69 -14.08
N LYS A 39 -15.45 -7.91 -15.40
CA LYS A 39 -14.23 -7.81 -16.23
C LYS A 39 -13.68 -6.38 -16.29
N GLU A 40 -14.54 -5.38 -16.39
CA GLU A 40 -14.14 -3.97 -16.38
C GLU A 40 -13.51 -3.57 -15.03
N VAL A 41 -14.02 -4.11 -13.92
CA VAL A 41 -13.46 -3.91 -12.57
C VAL A 41 -12.05 -4.49 -12.47
N VAL A 42 -11.85 -5.74 -12.92
CA VAL A 42 -10.55 -6.41 -12.90
C VAL A 42 -9.53 -5.68 -13.78
N GLU A 43 -9.93 -5.21 -14.97
CA GLU A 43 -9.06 -4.43 -15.84
C GLU A 43 -8.69 -3.07 -15.22
N ASN A 44 -9.66 -2.37 -14.62
CA ASN A 44 -9.42 -1.10 -13.95
C ASN A 44 -8.49 -1.25 -12.74
N TYR A 45 -8.68 -2.29 -11.93
CA TYR A 45 -7.75 -2.63 -10.85
C TYR A 45 -6.33 -2.82 -11.36
N ALA A 46 -6.14 -3.61 -12.43
CA ALA A 46 -4.80 -3.80 -13.02
C ALA A 46 -4.19 -2.48 -13.52
N ASN A 47 -4.99 -1.56 -14.07
CA ASN A 47 -4.53 -0.21 -14.46
C ASN A 47 -4.06 0.61 -13.26
N ILE A 48 -4.79 0.56 -12.15
CA ILE A 48 -4.43 1.23 -10.90
C ILE A 48 -3.11 0.66 -10.36
N VAL A 49 -3.00 -0.67 -10.26
CA VAL A 49 -1.79 -1.34 -9.75
C VAL A 49 -0.55 -0.93 -10.55
N TYR A 50 -0.62 -1.05 -11.88
CA TYR A 50 0.48 -0.67 -12.76
C TYR A 50 0.88 0.80 -12.57
N THR A 51 -0.09 1.72 -12.58
CA THR A 51 0.19 3.16 -12.47
C THR A 51 0.79 3.50 -11.11
N ASN A 52 0.28 2.89 -10.04
CA ASN A 52 0.77 3.16 -8.70
C ASN A 52 2.19 2.59 -8.48
N TYR A 53 2.51 1.39 -8.96
CA TYR A 53 3.90 0.89 -8.94
C TYR A 53 4.83 1.73 -9.81
N LYS A 54 4.33 2.22 -10.95
CA LYS A 54 5.11 3.09 -11.83
C LYS A 54 5.47 4.42 -11.15
N ASP A 55 4.54 5.02 -10.42
CA ASP A 55 4.80 6.24 -9.64
C ASP A 55 5.83 5.98 -8.52
N SER A 56 5.72 4.86 -7.81
CA SER A 56 6.71 4.43 -6.80
C SER A 56 8.10 4.25 -7.40
N TYR A 57 8.19 3.57 -8.55
CA TYR A 57 9.43 3.39 -9.28
C TYR A 57 10.05 4.72 -9.73
N ASP A 58 9.25 5.59 -10.36
CA ASP A 58 9.74 6.87 -10.89
C ASP A 58 10.27 7.78 -9.77
N LEU A 59 9.57 7.87 -8.64
CA LEU A 59 10.05 8.66 -7.50
C LEU A 59 11.25 8.02 -6.79
N ALA A 60 11.36 6.69 -6.76
CA ALA A 60 12.59 6.03 -6.32
C ALA A 60 13.81 6.36 -7.21
N GLN A 61 13.62 6.51 -8.53
CA GLN A 61 14.68 6.99 -9.42
C GLN A 61 15.08 8.44 -9.12
N VAL A 62 14.12 9.31 -8.76
CA VAL A 62 14.41 10.67 -8.31
C VAL A 62 15.21 10.66 -7.00
N LEU A 63 14.85 9.79 -6.05
CA LEU A 63 15.62 9.56 -4.82
C LEU A 63 17.06 9.15 -5.13
N GLN A 64 17.28 8.19 -6.04
CA GLN A 64 18.63 7.79 -6.47
C GLN A 64 19.43 8.95 -7.04
N GLY A 65 18.86 9.75 -7.94
CA GLY A 65 19.56 10.91 -8.51
C GLY A 65 19.96 11.96 -7.46
N ASN A 66 19.11 12.17 -6.44
CA ASN A 66 19.44 13.04 -5.31
C ASN A 66 20.53 12.45 -4.41
N ILE A 67 20.51 11.13 -4.19
CA ILE A 67 21.56 10.42 -3.44
C ILE A 67 22.89 10.56 -4.18
N GLU A 68 22.94 10.28 -5.48
CA GLU A 68 24.16 10.45 -6.29
C GLU A 68 24.72 11.88 -6.18
N THR A 69 23.84 12.88 -6.26
CA THR A 69 24.21 14.30 -6.10
C THR A 69 24.76 14.60 -4.70
N PHE A 70 24.13 14.08 -3.65
CA PHE A 70 24.60 14.22 -2.27
C PHE A 70 25.94 13.53 -2.05
N LEU A 71 26.10 12.29 -2.51
CA LEU A 71 27.34 11.52 -2.33
C LEU A 71 28.52 12.17 -3.08
N ALA A 72 28.26 12.79 -4.23
CA ALA A 72 29.28 13.55 -4.97
C ALA A 72 29.61 14.91 -4.31
N THR A 73 28.66 15.53 -3.62
CA THR A 73 28.83 16.84 -2.96
C THR A 73 28.08 16.84 -1.62
N PRO A 74 28.67 16.28 -0.55
CA PRO A 74 27.98 16.05 0.72
C PRO A 74 27.86 17.37 1.49
N THR A 75 26.74 18.05 1.29
CA THR A 75 26.37 19.28 1.98
C THR A 75 25.04 19.08 2.69
N ALA A 76 24.78 19.87 3.74
CA ALA A 76 23.48 19.86 4.41
C ALA A 76 22.30 20.09 3.45
N SER A 77 22.47 20.96 2.45
CA SER A 77 21.44 21.22 1.44
C SER A 77 21.12 19.97 0.62
N ASN A 78 22.14 19.28 0.09
CA ASN A 78 21.94 18.08 -0.71
C ASN A 78 21.39 16.93 0.15
N PHE A 79 21.81 16.83 1.42
CA PHE A 79 21.27 15.82 2.33
C PHE A 79 19.78 16.02 2.61
N ASN A 80 19.35 17.27 2.82
CA ASN A 80 17.93 17.58 2.98
C ASN A 80 17.11 17.30 1.70
N MET A 81 17.71 17.48 0.51
CA MET A 81 17.06 17.08 -0.74
C MET A 81 16.87 15.57 -0.84
N VAL A 82 17.82 14.77 -0.36
CA VAL A 82 17.68 13.30 -0.28
C VAL A 82 16.55 12.92 0.68
N LYS A 83 16.51 13.52 1.87
CA LYS A 83 15.42 13.29 2.84
C LYS A 83 14.05 13.61 2.26
N GLN A 84 13.92 14.75 1.57
CA GLN A 84 12.66 15.09 0.89
C GLN A 84 12.29 14.07 -0.19
N ALA A 85 13.25 13.65 -1.00
CA ALA A 85 13.00 12.66 -2.05
C ALA A 85 12.62 11.28 -1.49
N TRP A 86 13.09 10.94 -0.29
CA TRP A 86 12.65 9.71 0.39
C TRP A 86 11.18 9.82 0.79
N TYR A 87 10.75 10.94 1.40
CA TYR A 87 9.33 11.16 1.70
C TYR A 87 8.49 11.12 0.42
N ASP A 88 8.91 11.80 -0.64
CA ASP A 88 8.18 11.83 -1.91
C ASP A 88 8.04 10.41 -2.51
N ALA A 89 9.11 9.60 -2.47
CA ALA A 89 9.09 8.22 -2.96
C ALA A 89 8.27 7.27 -2.09
N ARG A 90 8.06 7.62 -0.81
CA ARG A 90 7.26 6.82 0.13
C ARG A 90 5.76 6.96 -0.14
N GLU A 91 5.29 8.12 -0.59
CA GLU A 91 3.85 8.39 -0.74
C GLU A 91 3.09 7.51 -1.75
N PRO A 92 3.55 7.31 -3.00
CA PRO A 92 2.89 6.36 -3.87
C PRO A 92 3.10 4.92 -3.36
N TYR A 93 4.27 4.60 -2.79
CA TYR A 93 4.55 3.25 -2.31
C TYR A 93 3.61 2.82 -1.19
N GLY A 94 3.33 3.70 -0.22
CA GLY A 94 2.39 3.40 0.87
C GLY A 94 0.99 3.05 0.37
N GLN A 95 0.55 3.57 -0.77
CA GLN A 95 -0.72 3.18 -1.39
C GLN A 95 -0.67 1.79 -2.06
N THR A 96 0.52 1.31 -2.45
CA THR A 96 0.69 -0.02 -3.06
C THR A 96 0.53 -1.18 -2.09
N GLU A 97 0.55 -0.91 -0.77
CA GLU A 97 0.29 -1.92 0.25
C GLU A 97 -1.09 -2.57 0.05
N ALA A 98 -2.04 -1.89 -0.61
CA ALA A 98 -3.35 -2.43 -0.97
C ALA A 98 -3.32 -3.56 -2.02
N PHE A 99 -2.16 -3.83 -2.62
CA PHE A 99 -1.96 -4.92 -3.58
C PHE A 99 -1.32 -6.15 -2.95
N ARG A 100 -0.94 -6.05 -1.68
CA ARG A 100 -0.51 -7.20 -0.90
C ARG A 100 -1.68 -8.11 -0.55
N PHE A 101 -1.37 -9.36 -0.24
CA PHE A 101 -2.29 -10.43 0.16
C PHE A 101 -3.32 -10.85 -0.91
N ALA A 102 -3.23 -10.27 -2.10
CA ALA A 102 -4.03 -10.62 -3.27
C ALA A 102 -3.45 -11.80 -4.08
N GLY A 103 -2.36 -12.42 -3.61
CA GLY A 103 -1.63 -13.48 -4.33
C GLY A 103 -0.88 -12.94 -5.56
N GLY A 104 -0.34 -11.72 -5.43
CA GLY A 104 0.41 -11.01 -6.46
C GLY A 104 1.91 -11.26 -6.42
N PRO A 105 2.67 -10.73 -7.40
CA PRO A 105 4.12 -10.93 -7.50
C PRO A 105 4.92 -10.28 -6.36
N ILE A 106 4.30 -9.37 -5.59
CA ILE A 106 4.93 -8.75 -4.42
C ILE A 106 5.11 -9.75 -3.26
N ASP A 107 4.12 -10.63 -3.03
CA ASP A 107 4.11 -11.57 -1.91
C ASP A 107 4.42 -13.02 -2.32
N THR A 108 4.27 -13.35 -3.61
CA THR A 108 4.28 -14.73 -4.09
C THR A 108 5.35 -14.97 -5.15
N GLY A 109 5.82 -16.22 -5.21
CA GLY A 109 6.88 -16.65 -6.14
C GLY A 109 8.26 -16.66 -5.49
N GLU A 110 9.25 -17.21 -6.21
CA GLU A 110 10.64 -17.24 -5.77
C GLU A 110 11.29 -15.85 -5.79
N ASP A 111 10.74 -14.95 -6.60
CA ASP A 111 11.19 -13.57 -6.80
C ASP A 111 10.27 -12.56 -6.08
N SER A 112 9.56 -12.97 -5.02
CA SER A 112 8.75 -12.02 -4.23
C SER A 112 9.64 -10.98 -3.55
N VAL A 113 9.13 -9.74 -3.44
CA VAL A 113 9.95 -8.57 -3.09
C VAL A 113 9.43 -7.78 -1.89
N GLU A 114 8.34 -8.19 -1.23
CA GLU A 114 7.81 -7.50 -0.04
C GLU A 114 8.89 -7.31 1.03
N GLY A 115 9.54 -8.40 1.45
CA GLY A 115 10.61 -8.37 2.45
C GLY A 115 11.86 -7.60 2.00
N MET A 116 11.96 -7.32 0.69
CA MET A 116 13.04 -6.53 0.10
C MET A 116 12.71 -5.03 0.01
N LEU A 117 11.42 -4.68 -0.03
CA LEU A 117 10.95 -3.31 -0.21
C LEU A 117 10.65 -2.65 1.14
N ASN A 118 9.94 -3.34 2.03
CA ASN A 118 9.25 -2.71 3.16
C ASN A 118 9.25 -3.53 4.46
N ALA A 119 10.19 -4.45 4.61
CA ALA A 119 10.31 -5.25 5.84
C ALA A 119 10.49 -4.37 7.09
N TRP A 120 9.80 -4.76 8.15
CA TRP A 120 9.81 -4.15 9.49
C TRP A 120 9.40 -5.23 10.51
N PRO A 121 9.93 -5.26 11.75
CA PRO A 121 10.80 -4.29 12.43
C PRO A 121 12.28 -4.35 12.02
N LEU A 122 13.02 -3.24 12.18
CA LEU A 122 14.45 -3.13 11.85
C LEU A 122 15.30 -2.95 13.12
N ASP A 123 16.28 -3.83 13.34
CA ASP A 123 17.34 -3.61 14.34
C ASP A 123 18.38 -2.65 13.76
N GLU A 124 18.31 -1.39 14.18
CA GLU A 124 19.21 -0.31 13.79
C GLU A 124 20.69 -0.68 13.94
N SER A 125 21.01 -1.44 15.00
CA SER A 125 22.36 -1.84 15.34
C SER A 125 22.90 -2.93 14.42
N PHE A 126 22.06 -3.51 13.56
CA PHE A 126 22.49 -4.40 12.48
C PHE A 126 23.16 -3.63 11.33
N ILE A 127 22.67 -2.42 11.02
CA ILE A 127 23.15 -1.60 9.89
C ILE A 127 24.35 -0.74 10.30
N ASP A 128 24.20 0.10 11.34
CA ASP A 128 25.19 1.10 11.74
C ASP A 128 25.26 1.27 13.26
N TYR A 129 26.00 2.29 13.72
CA TYR A 129 26.06 2.66 15.12
C TYR A 129 24.70 3.17 15.63
N VAL A 130 24.43 2.92 16.91
CA VAL A 130 23.32 3.50 17.68
C VAL A 130 23.84 4.08 19.00
N SER A 131 23.05 4.91 19.68
CA SER A 131 23.51 5.63 20.88
C SER A 131 23.96 4.72 22.04
N HIS A 132 23.44 3.48 22.09
CA HIS A 132 23.72 2.51 23.15
C HIS A 132 24.51 1.28 22.70
N SER A 133 24.87 1.16 21.41
CA SER A 133 25.81 0.14 20.98
C SER A 133 27.18 0.54 21.52
N GLY A 134 27.74 -0.23 22.44
CA GLY A 134 29.17 -0.07 22.77
C GLY A 134 30.03 -0.19 21.51
N GLU A 135 31.35 -0.02 21.62
CA GLU A 135 32.31 -0.14 20.50
C GLU A 135 32.37 -1.54 19.83
N SER A 136 31.37 -2.42 20.01
CA SER A 136 31.24 -3.67 19.27
C SER A 136 30.97 -3.36 17.80
N ASN A 137 32.03 -3.33 17.00
CA ASN A 137 32.03 -3.27 15.53
C ASN A 137 31.42 -4.55 14.92
N VAL A 138 30.14 -4.82 15.18
CA VAL A 138 29.45 -6.04 14.72
C VAL A 138 28.46 -5.78 13.59
N ASN A 139 28.13 -4.51 13.32
CA ASN A 139 27.19 -4.11 12.27
C ASN A 139 27.81 -4.08 10.87
N ILE A 140 26.96 -4.03 9.83
CA ILE A 140 27.40 -4.11 8.42
C ILE A 140 28.40 -3.01 8.05
N ILE A 141 28.18 -1.78 8.50
CA ILE A 141 29.05 -0.65 8.16
C ILE A 141 30.42 -0.72 8.87
N ASN A 142 30.46 -1.12 10.13
CA ASN A 142 31.66 -1.02 10.97
C ASN A 142 32.44 -2.35 11.06
N ASN A 143 31.81 -3.49 10.78
CA ASN A 143 32.46 -4.80 10.78
C ASN A 143 33.10 -5.15 9.43
N VAL A 144 34.27 -4.56 9.16
CA VAL A 144 35.02 -4.78 7.91
C VAL A 144 35.54 -6.22 7.78
N SER A 145 35.66 -6.96 8.88
CA SER A 145 36.12 -8.36 8.84
C SER A 145 35.06 -9.27 8.24
N ASP A 146 33.81 -9.15 8.71
CA ASP A 146 32.73 -10.03 8.31
C ASP A 146 32.01 -9.51 7.06
N TYR A 147 32.02 -8.19 6.85
CA TYR A 147 31.48 -7.53 5.65
C TYR A 147 32.58 -6.76 4.90
N PRO A 148 33.57 -7.43 4.30
CA PRO A 148 34.68 -6.76 3.62
C PRO A 148 34.23 -5.88 2.45
N VAL A 149 33.08 -6.20 1.84
CA VAL A 149 32.45 -5.45 0.74
C VAL A 149 30.97 -5.26 1.08
N ILE A 150 30.44 -4.08 0.76
CA ILE A 150 28.99 -3.82 0.77
C ILE A 150 28.53 -3.87 -0.69
N SER A 151 27.88 -4.97 -1.08
CA SER A 151 27.35 -5.20 -2.42
C SER A 151 25.89 -5.62 -2.37
N LYS A 152 25.24 -5.66 -3.54
CA LYS A 152 23.85 -6.11 -3.68
C LYS A 152 23.65 -7.52 -3.14
N GLU A 153 24.58 -8.40 -3.46
CA GLU A 153 24.57 -9.80 -3.03
C GLU A 153 24.67 -9.90 -1.50
N VAL A 154 25.55 -9.11 -0.88
CA VAL A 154 25.71 -9.10 0.59
C VAL A 154 24.44 -8.61 1.27
N LEU A 155 23.86 -7.49 0.82
CA LEU A 155 22.63 -6.97 1.44
C LEU A 155 21.46 -7.94 1.26
N ARG A 156 21.26 -8.53 0.07
CA ARG A 156 20.22 -9.55 -0.12
C ARG A 156 20.45 -10.80 0.75
N GLU A 157 21.68 -11.27 0.89
CA GLU A 157 21.99 -12.48 1.68
C GLU A 157 21.71 -12.30 3.17
N VAL A 158 21.94 -11.10 3.71
CA VAL A 158 21.84 -10.86 5.16
C VAL A 158 20.48 -10.31 5.59
N ASN A 159 19.67 -9.84 4.65
CA ASN A 159 18.30 -9.40 4.89
C ASN A 159 17.46 -10.54 5.47
N GLU A 160 16.69 -10.24 6.52
CA GLU A 160 15.81 -11.20 7.21
C GLU A 160 16.54 -12.46 7.74
N SER A 161 17.87 -12.40 7.91
CA SER A 161 18.64 -13.46 8.58
C SER A 161 18.20 -13.71 10.03
N THR A 162 17.56 -12.71 10.63
CA THR A 162 16.67 -12.77 11.79
C THR A 162 15.46 -11.89 11.52
N GLU A 163 14.42 -11.99 12.36
CA GLU A 163 13.19 -11.17 12.24
C GLU A 163 13.46 -9.67 12.14
N THR A 164 14.49 -9.17 12.84
CA THR A 164 14.84 -7.74 12.85
C THR A 164 16.07 -7.41 11.98
N SER A 165 16.68 -8.39 11.31
CA SER A 165 17.89 -8.19 10.49
C SER A 165 17.55 -7.61 9.11
N ILE A 166 16.92 -6.45 9.07
CA ILE A 166 16.55 -5.78 7.81
C ILE A 166 17.74 -4.94 7.33
N SER A 167 18.12 -5.12 6.05
CA SER A 167 19.34 -4.52 5.49
C SER A 167 19.14 -3.77 4.16
N LEU A 168 17.93 -3.74 3.65
CA LEU A 168 17.58 -3.06 2.40
C LEU A 168 16.12 -2.61 2.45
N GLY A 169 15.64 -1.99 1.37
CA GLY A 169 14.30 -1.41 1.32
C GLY A 169 14.20 -0.01 1.91
N TYR A 170 12.97 0.51 2.00
CA TYR A 170 12.69 1.89 2.42
C TYR A 170 13.24 2.21 3.81
N HIS A 171 13.02 1.32 4.79
CA HIS A 171 13.40 1.55 6.18
C HIS A 171 14.91 1.47 6.44
N ALA A 172 15.65 0.66 5.67
CA ALA A 172 17.12 0.68 5.73
C ALA A 172 17.69 2.00 5.20
N ILE A 173 17.14 2.52 4.09
CA ILE A 173 17.51 3.83 3.54
C ILE A 173 17.13 4.94 4.53
N GLU A 174 15.95 4.85 5.14
CA GLU A 174 15.49 5.77 6.17
C GLU A 174 16.46 5.84 7.35
N PHE A 175 16.83 4.69 7.93
CA PHE A 175 17.79 4.64 9.03
C PHE A 175 19.16 5.24 8.65
N LEU A 176 19.61 5.07 7.40
CA LEU A 176 20.84 5.71 6.94
C LEU A 176 20.73 7.24 6.85
N LEU A 177 19.53 7.78 6.63
CA LEU A 177 19.30 9.23 6.48
C LEU A 177 18.97 9.92 7.81
N TRP A 178 18.24 9.28 8.71
CA TRP A 178 17.87 9.84 10.00
C TRP A 178 18.69 9.30 11.16
N GLY A 179 19.25 8.10 11.04
CA GLY A 179 19.86 7.39 12.17
C GLY A 179 18.82 6.97 13.20
N GLN A 180 19.29 6.49 14.35
CA GLN A 180 18.42 6.19 15.47
C GLN A 180 17.66 7.44 15.89
N ASP A 181 16.35 7.29 16.10
CA ASP A 181 15.60 8.29 16.84
C ASP A 181 15.71 8.03 18.34
N THR A 182 16.13 9.06 19.07
CA THR A 182 16.31 9.03 20.52
C THR A 182 15.40 10.02 21.23
N GLN A 183 14.42 10.60 20.53
CA GLN A 183 13.45 11.47 21.15
C GLN A 183 12.58 10.70 22.14
N ILE A 184 11.98 11.45 23.06
CA ILE A 184 11.10 10.90 24.08
C ILE A 184 9.81 11.74 24.06
N PRO A 185 8.84 11.41 23.21
CA PRO A 185 7.64 12.22 23.00
C PRO A 185 6.83 12.48 24.28
N THR A 186 6.92 11.57 25.26
CA THR A 186 6.30 11.74 26.58
C THR A 186 6.84 12.93 27.38
N GLN A 187 7.97 13.52 26.97
CA GLN A 187 8.55 14.71 27.59
C GLN A 187 7.94 16.03 27.07
N GLY A 188 7.25 16.01 25.91
CA GLY A 188 6.59 17.17 25.34
C GLY A 188 6.78 17.32 23.83
N PRO A 189 6.06 18.24 23.18
CA PRO A 189 6.09 18.46 21.72
C PRO A 189 7.43 18.97 21.18
N GLU A 190 8.36 19.38 22.05
CA GLU A 190 9.74 19.71 21.68
C GLU A 190 10.64 18.48 21.48
N HIS A 191 10.14 17.29 21.82
CA HIS A 191 10.80 16.00 21.72
C HIS A 191 10.08 15.07 20.73
N THR A 192 9.71 15.62 19.57
CA THR A 192 8.88 14.94 18.55
C THR A 192 9.45 15.20 17.16
N THR A 193 10.75 14.97 17.01
CA THR A 193 11.47 15.10 15.74
C THR A 193 12.19 13.80 15.49
N GLY A 194 12.15 13.29 14.27
CA GLY A 194 12.87 12.07 13.94
C GLY A 194 14.39 12.16 14.15
N GLY A 195 15.07 11.08 13.81
CA GLY A 195 16.51 10.91 13.94
C GLY A 195 17.32 12.08 13.36
N ASN A 196 18.35 12.47 14.10
CA ASN A 196 19.16 13.67 13.85
C ASN A 196 20.55 13.36 13.26
N ARG A 197 20.69 12.28 12.48
CA ARG A 197 21.95 11.94 11.83
C ARG A 197 22.46 13.13 10.99
N PRO A 198 23.70 13.59 11.21
CA PRO A 198 24.25 14.70 10.46
C PRO A 198 24.81 14.23 9.10
N TYR A 199 24.70 15.07 8.07
CA TYR A 199 25.28 14.78 6.75
C TYR A 199 26.81 14.53 6.81
N THR A 200 27.49 15.02 7.84
CA THR A 200 28.93 14.82 8.07
C THR A 200 29.30 13.37 8.37
N ASP A 201 28.33 12.50 8.64
CA ASP A 201 28.52 11.05 8.67
C ASP A 201 28.88 10.45 7.31
N PHE A 202 28.63 11.20 6.24
CA PHE A 202 28.99 10.82 4.88
C PHE A 202 30.23 11.59 4.38
N VAL A 203 30.89 12.39 5.23
CA VAL A 203 32.05 13.20 4.87
C VAL A 203 33.31 12.62 5.51
N ASP A 204 34.36 12.40 4.72
CA ASP A 204 35.63 11.87 5.23
C ASP A 204 36.20 12.76 6.34
N GLY A 205 36.51 12.15 7.49
CA GLY A 205 36.96 12.88 8.69
C GLY A 205 35.87 13.69 9.40
N GLY A 206 34.60 13.46 9.06
CA GLY A 206 33.43 14.04 9.70
C GLY A 206 33.08 13.43 11.06
N THR A 207 31.79 13.29 11.35
CA THR A 207 31.25 13.00 12.69
C THR A 207 31.31 11.53 13.10
N ALA A 208 31.30 10.62 12.14
CA ALA A 208 31.36 9.17 12.37
C ALA A 208 32.65 8.56 11.80
N THR A 209 32.85 7.26 11.99
CA THR A 209 33.82 6.44 11.23
C THR A 209 33.15 5.77 10.02
N HIS A 210 33.96 5.21 9.12
CA HIS A 210 33.49 4.40 7.98
C HIS A 210 32.51 5.14 7.04
N GLN A 211 32.74 6.44 6.83
CA GLN A 211 31.89 7.28 5.98
C GLN A 211 31.83 6.77 4.55
N ASP A 212 32.95 6.26 4.02
CA ASP A 212 33.02 5.62 2.70
C ASP A 212 32.08 4.43 2.58
N ARG A 213 32.02 3.59 3.61
CA ARG A 213 31.14 2.43 3.65
C ARG A 213 29.67 2.83 3.78
N ARG A 214 29.36 3.87 4.55
CA ARG A 214 28.01 4.43 4.66
C ARG A 214 27.50 5.01 3.33
N ARG A 215 28.38 5.69 2.58
CA ARG A 215 28.09 6.14 1.19
C ARG A 215 27.82 4.95 0.27
N GLN A 216 28.66 3.92 0.32
CA GLN A 216 28.49 2.69 -0.47
C GLN A 216 27.17 1.98 -0.14
N TYR A 217 26.82 1.86 1.15
CA TYR A 217 25.58 1.23 1.58
C TYR A 217 24.38 1.99 1.03
N LEU A 218 24.31 3.30 1.27
CA LEU A 218 23.19 4.14 0.81
C LEU A 218 22.97 4.00 -0.69
N GLN A 219 24.06 3.99 -1.47
CA GLN A 219 23.99 3.76 -2.92
C GLN A 219 23.42 2.36 -3.25
N VAL A 220 23.98 1.29 -2.68
CA VAL A 220 23.58 -0.09 -3.00
C VAL A 220 22.13 -0.37 -2.59
N ALA A 221 21.72 0.06 -1.40
CA ALA A 221 20.34 -0.12 -0.92
C ALA A 221 19.32 0.57 -1.84
N THR A 222 19.63 1.78 -2.34
CA THR A 222 18.76 2.47 -3.29
C THR A 222 18.74 1.81 -4.67
N GLU A 223 19.86 1.28 -5.14
CA GLU A 223 19.89 0.51 -6.39
C GLU A 223 19.00 -0.74 -6.31
N LEU A 224 19.03 -1.46 -5.17
CA LEU A 224 18.15 -2.61 -4.93
C LEU A 224 16.67 -2.22 -4.90
N LEU A 225 16.32 -1.15 -4.18
CA LEU A 225 14.96 -0.62 -4.14
C LEU A 225 14.38 -0.39 -5.54
N ILE A 226 15.17 0.20 -6.45
CA ILE A 226 14.77 0.48 -7.83
C ILE A 226 14.63 -0.81 -8.64
N GLU A 227 15.50 -1.81 -8.44
CA GLU A 227 15.39 -3.11 -9.11
C GLU A 227 14.10 -3.84 -8.70
N ASP A 228 13.79 -3.86 -7.41
CA ASP A 228 12.61 -4.54 -6.87
C ASP A 228 11.30 -3.83 -7.28
N LEU A 229 11.26 -2.49 -7.27
CA LEU A 229 10.13 -1.74 -7.80
C LEU A 229 9.97 -1.93 -9.31
N LYS A 230 11.08 -2.01 -10.05
CA LYS A 230 11.04 -2.26 -11.50
C LYS A 230 10.45 -3.63 -11.82
N TYR A 231 10.79 -4.65 -11.05
CA TYR A 231 10.18 -5.97 -11.18
C TYR A 231 8.65 -5.90 -11.09
N LEU A 232 8.11 -5.20 -10.09
CA LEU A 232 6.67 -5.01 -9.95
C LEU A 232 6.05 -4.23 -11.11
N VAL A 233 6.72 -3.20 -11.62
CA VAL A 233 6.27 -2.49 -12.84
C VAL A 233 6.22 -3.43 -14.05
N ASP A 234 7.24 -4.26 -14.23
CA ASP A 234 7.34 -5.19 -15.37
C ASP A 234 6.27 -6.30 -15.26
N GLU A 235 5.98 -6.80 -14.06
CA GLU A 235 4.94 -7.81 -13.83
C GLU A 235 3.51 -7.31 -14.06
N TRP A 236 3.31 -6.00 -13.90
CA TRP A 236 2.04 -5.33 -14.13
C TRP A 236 1.94 -4.56 -15.46
N ASP A 237 2.96 -4.62 -16.32
CA ASP A 237 2.97 -3.93 -17.61
C ASP A 237 1.84 -4.42 -18.53
N VAL A 238 1.21 -3.46 -19.22
CA VAL A 238 0.01 -3.69 -20.06
C VAL A 238 0.29 -4.52 -21.32
N ASN A 239 1.55 -4.61 -21.76
CA ASN A 239 1.95 -5.27 -23.01
C ASN A 239 2.80 -6.53 -22.79
N GLY A 240 2.93 -6.98 -21.53
CA GLY A 240 3.74 -8.15 -21.17
C GLY A 240 3.00 -9.48 -21.28
N ASN A 241 3.79 -10.56 -21.32
CA ASN A 241 3.32 -11.90 -20.94
C ASN A 241 3.79 -12.13 -19.50
N ASN A 242 3.07 -11.51 -18.57
CA ASN A 242 3.44 -11.31 -17.16
C ASN A 242 2.25 -11.60 -16.23
N TYR A 243 2.42 -11.40 -14.93
CA TYR A 243 1.34 -11.60 -13.93
C TYR A 243 0.03 -10.92 -14.31
N ARG A 244 0.06 -9.67 -14.78
CA ARG A 244 -1.16 -8.94 -15.20
C ARG A 244 -1.96 -9.70 -16.26
N ALA A 245 -1.31 -10.26 -17.27
CA ALA A 245 -1.99 -10.99 -18.35
C ALA A 245 -2.72 -12.23 -17.81
N ASP A 246 -2.10 -12.94 -16.87
CA ASP A 246 -2.71 -14.10 -16.20
C ASP A 246 -3.86 -13.67 -15.27
N PHE A 247 -3.68 -12.59 -14.49
CA PHE A 247 -4.69 -12.05 -13.58
C PHE A 247 -5.96 -11.56 -14.27
N ILE A 248 -5.85 -10.96 -15.46
CA ILE A 248 -7.01 -10.49 -16.24
C ILE A 248 -7.70 -11.65 -16.97
N SER A 249 -6.96 -12.69 -17.37
CA SER A 249 -7.49 -13.79 -18.18
C SER A 249 -8.02 -14.99 -17.39
N GLN A 250 -7.71 -15.06 -16.09
CA GLN A 250 -8.25 -16.08 -15.20
C GLN A 250 -9.76 -15.89 -14.94
N ASP A 251 -10.30 -16.75 -14.08
CA ASP A 251 -11.67 -16.63 -13.59
C ASP A 251 -11.90 -15.26 -12.93
N VAL A 252 -12.88 -14.51 -13.41
CA VAL A 252 -13.12 -13.12 -12.99
C VAL A 252 -13.55 -13.02 -11.53
N ASP A 253 -14.31 -14.01 -11.04
CA ASP A 253 -14.73 -14.07 -9.64
C ASP A 253 -13.54 -14.38 -8.74
N LYS A 254 -12.60 -15.20 -9.21
CA LYS A 254 -11.33 -15.42 -8.51
C LYS A 254 -10.53 -14.11 -8.39
N SER A 255 -10.38 -13.33 -9.47
CA SER A 255 -9.67 -12.04 -9.44
C SER A 255 -10.33 -11.05 -8.46
N ILE A 256 -11.66 -10.95 -8.48
CA ILE A 256 -12.41 -10.09 -7.56
C ILE A 256 -12.23 -10.54 -6.11
N SER A 257 -12.27 -11.85 -5.85
CA SER A 257 -12.04 -12.40 -4.51
C SER A 257 -10.63 -12.11 -4.01
N GLN A 258 -9.60 -12.19 -4.88
CA GLN A 258 -8.23 -11.80 -4.55
C GLN A 258 -8.10 -10.31 -4.21
N MET A 259 -8.73 -9.42 -4.99
CA MET A 259 -8.74 -7.98 -4.73
C MET A 259 -9.32 -7.65 -3.35
N LEU A 260 -10.46 -8.26 -3.00
CA LEU A 260 -11.12 -8.08 -1.71
C LEU A 260 -10.33 -8.71 -0.55
N ALA A 261 -9.72 -9.87 -0.76
CA ALA A 261 -8.86 -10.51 0.22
C ALA A 261 -7.67 -9.60 0.57
N GLY A 262 -7.04 -9.00 -0.45
CA GLY A 262 -5.92 -8.06 -0.29
C GLY A 262 -6.25 -6.88 0.62
N ILE A 263 -7.23 -6.07 0.22
CA ILE A 263 -7.65 -4.91 1.02
C ILE A 263 -8.33 -5.30 2.34
N GLY A 264 -8.94 -6.49 2.42
CA GLY A 264 -9.51 -7.06 3.63
C GLY A 264 -8.48 -7.34 4.71
N VAL A 265 -7.37 -8.00 4.34
CA VAL A 265 -6.24 -8.25 5.25
C VAL A 265 -5.52 -6.96 5.60
N LEU A 266 -5.26 -6.10 4.60
CA LEU A 266 -4.62 -4.82 4.86
C LEU A 266 -5.44 -3.99 5.86
N ALA A 267 -6.76 -3.87 5.68
CA ALA A 267 -7.60 -3.13 6.61
C ALA A 267 -7.64 -3.81 7.99
N GLY A 268 -8.04 -5.09 8.03
CA GLY A 268 -8.45 -5.75 9.25
C GLY A 268 -7.30 -6.20 10.16
N SER A 269 -6.22 -6.72 9.58
CA SER A 269 -5.12 -7.31 10.35
C SER A 269 -3.88 -6.42 10.34
N GLU A 270 -3.46 -5.95 9.16
CA GLU A 270 -2.19 -5.24 9.03
C GLU A 270 -2.27 -3.79 9.53
N LEU A 271 -3.12 -2.97 8.92
CA LEU A 271 -3.21 -1.55 9.24
C LEU A 271 -3.82 -1.37 10.63
N SER A 272 -4.89 -2.10 10.95
CA SER A 272 -5.54 -1.95 12.25
C SER A 272 -4.69 -2.51 13.40
N GLU A 273 -4.15 -3.73 13.28
CA GLU A 273 -3.51 -4.41 14.40
C GLU A 273 -2.03 -4.12 14.43
N GLU A 274 -1.30 -4.57 13.42
CA GLU A 274 0.18 -4.52 13.42
C GLU A 274 0.72 -3.10 13.30
N ARG A 275 0.13 -2.24 12.45
CA ARG A 275 0.66 -0.89 12.17
C ARG A 275 0.14 0.22 13.08
N ILE A 276 -1.02 0.03 13.71
CA ILE A 276 -1.63 1.03 14.62
C ILE A 276 -1.72 0.51 16.04
N LEU A 277 -2.46 -0.58 16.27
CA LEU A 277 -2.83 -1.01 17.63
C LEU A 277 -1.61 -1.44 18.46
N VAL A 278 -0.62 -2.10 17.87
CA VAL A 278 0.58 -2.55 18.60
C VAL A 278 1.32 -1.34 19.20
N ALA A 279 1.65 -0.33 18.39
CA ALA A 279 2.34 0.87 18.83
C ALA A 279 1.50 1.67 19.86
N VAL A 280 0.20 1.84 19.61
CA VAL A 280 -0.74 2.51 20.53
C VAL A 280 -0.82 1.79 21.89
N SER A 281 -0.93 0.46 21.88
CA SER A 281 -1.12 -0.35 23.10
C SER A 281 0.13 -0.40 23.97
N LYS A 282 1.32 -0.33 23.35
CA LYS A 282 2.60 -0.30 24.05
C LYS A 282 3.08 1.12 24.37
N THR A 283 2.47 2.14 23.75
CA THR A 283 3.00 3.51 23.72
C THR A 283 4.47 3.51 23.27
N SER A 284 4.73 2.82 22.16
CA SER A 284 6.08 2.47 21.71
C SER A 284 6.38 3.07 20.36
N GLN A 285 7.47 3.83 20.31
CA GLN A 285 8.03 4.43 19.10
C GLN A 285 8.73 3.38 18.22
N GLU A 286 9.34 2.34 18.81
CA GLU A 286 10.06 1.31 18.05
C GLU A 286 9.11 0.33 17.33
N ASP A 287 7.83 0.32 17.69
CA ASP A 287 6.83 -0.58 17.12
C ASP A 287 6.03 0.08 15.97
N GLU A 288 6.31 1.33 15.59
CA GLU A 288 5.69 1.99 14.43
C GLU A 288 6.60 1.97 13.20
N HIS A 289 6.00 1.87 12.00
CA HIS A 289 6.75 1.99 10.75
C HIS A 289 7.20 3.43 10.52
N SER A 290 8.41 3.59 9.99
CA SER A 290 9.01 4.91 9.72
C SER A 290 9.27 5.77 10.96
N CYS A 291 9.59 5.13 12.08
CA CYS A 291 9.90 5.81 13.35
C CYS A 291 11.16 6.69 13.27
N PHE A 292 12.11 6.40 12.37
CA PHE A 292 13.33 7.19 12.26
C PHE A 292 13.05 8.57 11.66
N SER A 293 12.05 8.68 10.78
CA SER A 293 11.73 9.90 10.04
C SER A 293 10.44 10.59 10.51
N ASP A 294 9.79 10.07 11.56
CA ASP A 294 8.45 10.48 12.04
C ASP A 294 7.35 10.40 10.96
N ASN A 295 7.46 9.47 10.00
CA ASN A 295 6.56 9.41 8.85
C ASN A 295 5.34 8.49 9.03
N THR A 296 5.18 7.84 10.18
CA THR A 296 4.11 6.86 10.45
C THR A 296 2.71 7.38 10.11
N HIS A 297 2.43 8.65 10.42
CA HIS A 297 1.15 9.27 10.11
C HIS A 297 0.84 9.30 8.60
N ARG A 298 1.88 9.41 7.76
CA ARG A 298 1.76 9.29 6.29
C ARG A 298 1.61 7.83 5.85
N ASP A 299 2.36 6.91 6.46
CA ASP A 299 2.23 5.48 6.17
C ASP A 299 0.79 4.98 6.44
N ILE A 300 0.18 5.40 7.57
CA ILE A 300 -1.21 5.06 7.90
C ILE A 300 -2.20 5.58 6.86
N ILE A 301 -2.15 6.88 6.54
CA ILE A 301 -3.11 7.47 5.60
C ILE A 301 -2.91 6.95 4.18
N THR A 302 -1.68 6.71 3.74
CA THR A 302 -1.42 6.20 2.38
C THR A 302 -1.84 4.73 2.22
N ASN A 303 -1.64 3.89 3.24
CA ASN A 303 -2.19 2.53 3.24
C ASN A 303 -3.73 2.57 3.15
N TYR A 304 -4.36 3.43 3.94
CA TYR A 304 -5.80 3.64 3.91
C TYR A 304 -6.30 4.14 2.54
N MET A 305 -5.62 5.13 1.94
CA MET A 305 -5.91 5.60 0.59
C MET A 305 -5.80 4.47 -0.44
N GLY A 306 -4.83 3.55 -0.29
CA GLY A 306 -4.73 2.36 -1.13
C GLY A 306 -6.00 1.48 -1.07
N ILE A 307 -6.53 1.23 0.14
CA ILE A 307 -7.79 0.50 0.34
C ILE A 307 -8.93 1.20 -0.40
N GLU A 308 -9.07 2.51 -0.22
CA GLU A 308 -10.11 3.30 -0.89
C GLU A 308 -9.96 3.30 -2.41
N ASN A 309 -8.74 3.45 -2.92
CA ASN A 309 -8.45 3.47 -4.35
C ASN A 309 -8.92 2.18 -5.03
N VAL A 310 -8.65 1.03 -4.42
CA VAL A 310 -9.09 -0.28 -4.92
C VAL A 310 -10.61 -0.41 -4.85
N PHE A 311 -11.22 -0.06 -3.71
CA PHE A 311 -12.67 -0.20 -3.52
C PHE A 311 -13.47 0.73 -4.46
N MET A 312 -13.01 1.97 -4.62
CA MET A 312 -13.66 2.99 -5.45
C MET A 312 -13.23 2.95 -6.92
N GLY A 313 -12.21 2.15 -7.27
CA GLY A 313 -11.73 2.02 -8.64
C GLY A 313 -11.17 3.33 -9.19
N THR A 314 -10.44 4.08 -8.37
CA THR A 314 -9.79 5.34 -8.76
C THR A 314 -8.40 5.45 -8.15
N TYR A 315 -7.45 6.01 -8.89
CA TYR A 315 -6.13 6.36 -8.39
C TYR A 315 -5.69 7.68 -9.02
N LYS A 316 -5.17 8.59 -8.21
CA LYS A 316 -4.60 9.85 -8.67
C LYS A 316 -3.08 9.74 -8.66
N SER A 317 -2.49 9.68 -9.86
CA SER A 317 -1.05 9.63 -10.05
C SER A 317 -0.37 10.91 -9.54
N VAL A 318 0.92 10.81 -9.24
CA VAL A 318 1.78 11.90 -8.78
C VAL A 318 1.85 13.07 -9.77
N ASP A 319 1.61 12.83 -11.06
CA ASP A 319 1.53 13.88 -12.10
C ASP A 319 0.15 14.57 -12.19
N GLY A 320 -0.82 14.10 -11.40
CA GLY A 320 -2.20 14.58 -11.35
C GLY A 320 -3.17 13.88 -12.29
N THR A 321 -2.70 12.95 -13.13
CA THR A 321 -3.55 12.08 -13.95
C THR A 321 -4.40 11.18 -13.07
N VAL A 322 -5.67 10.97 -13.44
CA VAL A 322 -6.58 10.09 -12.72
C VAL A 322 -6.84 8.85 -13.56
N VAL A 323 -6.51 7.69 -13.00
CA VAL A 323 -6.95 6.38 -13.50
C VAL A 323 -8.26 6.07 -12.79
N SER A 324 -9.33 5.86 -13.55
CA SER A 324 -10.64 5.55 -12.99
C SER A 324 -11.48 4.76 -13.99
N GLY A 325 -12.34 3.90 -13.47
CA GLY A 325 -13.22 3.01 -14.23
C GLY A 325 -14.16 2.27 -13.29
N SER A 326 -14.77 1.19 -13.78
CA SER A 326 -15.65 0.33 -12.98
C SER A 326 -14.95 -0.17 -11.72
N SER A 327 -15.68 -0.29 -10.62
CA SER A 327 -15.11 -0.60 -9.30
C SER A 327 -15.81 -1.73 -8.53
N ILE A 328 -15.20 -2.14 -7.40
CA ILE A 328 -15.86 -3.01 -6.41
C ILE A 328 -17.12 -2.33 -5.87
N SER A 329 -17.09 -1.01 -5.65
CA SER A 329 -18.25 -0.27 -5.18
C SER A 329 -19.41 -0.27 -6.19
N ASP A 330 -19.14 -0.27 -7.50
CA ASP A 330 -20.17 -0.44 -8.54
C ASP A 330 -20.81 -1.83 -8.48
N LEU A 331 -20.01 -2.89 -8.31
CA LEU A 331 -20.50 -4.26 -8.15
C LEU A 331 -21.38 -4.39 -6.90
N LEU A 332 -20.90 -3.86 -5.77
CA LEU A 332 -21.66 -3.88 -4.52
C LEU A 332 -22.96 -3.09 -4.65
N LYS A 333 -22.96 -1.94 -5.34
CA LYS A 333 -24.18 -1.16 -5.58
C LYS A 333 -25.28 -1.97 -6.26
N MET A 334 -24.93 -2.82 -7.23
CA MET A 334 -25.90 -3.67 -7.92
C MET A 334 -26.51 -4.74 -7.00
N LYS A 335 -25.76 -5.19 -5.99
CA LYS A 335 -26.15 -6.30 -5.11
C LYS A 335 -26.79 -5.84 -3.81
N ASP A 336 -26.24 -4.78 -3.21
CA ASP A 336 -26.61 -4.26 -1.89
C ASP A 336 -26.19 -2.79 -1.72
N GLU A 337 -27.03 -1.87 -2.21
CA GLU A 337 -26.81 -0.42 -2.11
C GLU A 337 -26.81 0.09 -0.65
N ALA A 338 -27.51 -0.60 0.26
CA ALA A 338 -27.52 -0.26 1.68
C ALA A 338 -26.17 -0.57 2.31
N LYS A 339 -25.60 -1.76 2.03
CA LYS A 339 -24.26 -2.12 2.51
C LYS A 339 -23.17 -1.25 1.92
N LEU A 340 -23.27 -0.87 0.64
CA LEU A 340 -22.37 0.13 0.05
C LEU A 340 -22.40 1.44 0.85
N SER A 341 -23.59 1.95 1.15
CA SER A 341 -23.75 3.21 1.90
C SER A 341 -23.14 3.13 3.30
N GLU A 342 -23.27 1.98 3.97
CA GLU A 342 -22.65 1.70 5.26
C GLU A 342 -21.12 1.73 5.19
N MET A 343 -20.53 0.98 4.26
CA MET A 343 -19.07 0.91 4.09
C MET A 343 -18.45 2.27 3.72
N VAL A 344 -19.11 3.04 2.83
CA VAL A 344 -18.67 4.40 2.47
C VAL A 344 -18.67 5.33 3.68
N ASN A 345 -19.68 5.23 4.57
CA ASN A 345 -19.71 6.05 5.79
C ASN A 345 -18.62 5.65 6.78
N SER A 346 -18.33 4.36 6.91
CA SER A 346 -17.22 3.85 7.75
C SER A 346 -15.88 4.36 7.22
N MET A 347 -15.63 4.23 5.91
CA MET A 347 -14.47 4.81 5.24
C MET A 347 -14.32 6.31 5.54
N GLN A 348 -15.37 7.10 5.29
CA GLN A 348 -15.33 8.53 5.59
C GLN A 348 -15.03 8.85 7.06
N THR A 349 -15.49 8.01 7.99
CA THR A 349 -15.19 8.15 9.42
C THR A 349 -13.71 7.88 9.69
N ILE A 350 -13.16 6.80 9.14
CA ILE A 350 -11.73 6.47 9.24
C ILE A 350 -10.87 7.62 8.72
N GLU A 351 -11.13 8.11 7.51
CA GLU A 351 -10.38 9.20 6.88
C GLU A 351 -10.37 10.45 7.78
N ASN A 352 -11.55 10.90 8.22
CA ASN A 352 -11.67 12.09 9.07
C ASN A 352 -10.91 11.94 10.40
N GLU A 353 -10.95 10.76 11.01
CA GLU A 353 -10.26 10.52 12.27
C GLU A 353 -8.74 10.50 12.06
N ILE A 354 -8.23 9.79 11.05
CA ILE A 354 -6.80 9.75 10.69
C ILE A 354 -6.27 11.17 10.48
N GLU A 355 -6.94 11.97 9.64
CA GLU A 355 -6.53 13.34 9.31
C GLU A 355 -6.56 14.29 10.51
N SER A 356 -7.35 13.97 11.54
CA SER A 356 -7.46 14.80 12.74
C SER A 356 -6.46 14.44 13.85
N THR A 357 -5.66 13.38 13.68
CA THR A 357 -4.66 12.97 14.67
C THR A 357 -3.54 13.99 14.79
N THR A 358 -2.95 14.10 15.98
CA THR A 358 -1.74 14.90 16.16
C THR A 358 -0.58 14.29 15.37
N ILE A 359 0.34 15.13 14.90
CA ILE A 359 1.58 14.71 14.22
C ILE A 359 2.77 15.20 15.06
N PRO A 360 3.81 14.39 15.25
CA PRO A 360 3.98 13.00 14.77
C PRO A 360 3.20 11.95 15.57
N PHE A 361 3.16 10.71 15.07
CA PHE A 361 2.35 9.61 15.61
C PHE A 361 2.82 9.19 17.01
N ASP A 362 4.12 9.02 17.19
CA ASP A 362 4.77 8.75 18.49
C ASP A 362 4.39 9.74 19.60
N TYR A 363 4.14 11.01 19.25
CA TYR A 363 3.55 11.99 20.16
C TYR A 363 2.04 11.81 20.31
N ALA A 364 1.31 11.57 19.22
CA ALA A 364 -0.14 11.35 19.24
C ALA A 364 -0.52 10.19 20.17
N ILE A 365 0.21 9.08 20.16
CA ILE A 365 -0.06 7.92 21.03
C ILE A 365 0.17 8.20 22.52
N THR A 366 0.79 9.33 22.88
CA THR A 366 0.87 9.81 24.28
C THR A 366 -0.35 10.63 24.70
N GLN A 367 -1.14 11.12 23.73
CA GLN A 367 -2.30 11.98 23.97
C GLN A 367 -3.57 11.14 24.10
N ALA A 368 -4.22 11.20 25.27
CA ALA A 368 -5.43 10.42 25.55
C ALA A 368 -6.57 10.65 24.53
N SER A 369 -6.66 11.86 23.95
CA SER A 369 -7.62 12.17 22.89
C SER A 369 -7.31 11.42 21.60
N ASP A 370 -6.05 11.37 21.16
CA ASP A 370 -5.68 10.69 19.91
C ASP A 370 -5.65 9.17 20.08
N VAL A 371 -5.27 8.65 21.26
CA VAL A 371 -5.45 7.23 21.59
C VAL A 371 -6.92 6.79 21.45
N ALA A 372 -7.88 7.63 21.83
CA ALA A 372 -9.29 7.33 21.63
C ALA A 372 -9.67 7.28 20.14
N LYS A 373 -9.11 8.18 19.32
CA LYS A 373 -9.29 8.17 17.85
C LYS A 373 -8.67 6.94 17.21
N PHE A 374 -7.44 6.56 17.57
CA PHE A 374 -6.80 5.35 17.06
C PHE A 374 -7.62 4.10 17.41
N ASN A 375 -8.16 4.00 18.62
CA ASN A 375 -9.05 2.89 18.95
C ASN A 375 -10.33 2.86 18.10
N LEU A 376 -10.89 4.02 17.74
CA LEU A 376 -12.02 4.10 16.81
C LEU A 376 -11.61 3.66 15.40
N ILE A 377 -10.52 4.22 14.86
CA ILE A 377 -9.94 3.86 13.56
C ILE A 377 -9.70 2.34 13.47
N VAL A 378 -9.09 1.75 14.50
CA VAL A 378 -8.83 0.30 14.55
C VAL A 378 -10.11 -0.52 14.50
N ASN A 379 -11.15 -0.13 15.22
CA ASN A 379 -12.42 -0.87 15.19
C ASN A 379 -13.12 -0.75 13.84
N GLU A 380 -13.17 0.46 13.26
CA GLU A 380 -13.75 0.68 11.94
C GLU A 380 -12.98 -0.09 10.85
N LEU A 381 -11.64 -0.13 10.91
CA LEU A 381 -10.81 -0.91 9.98
C LEU A 381 -11.03 -2.42 10.12
N ARG A 382 -11.22 -2.93 11.35
CA ARG A 382 -11.58 -4.35 11.57
C ARG A 382 -12.93 -4.68 10.96
N ASP A 383 -13.92 -3.84 11.20
CA ASP A 383 -15.27 -4.02 10.66
C ASP A 383 -15.23 -3.93 9.12
N LEU A 384 -14.46 -2.99 8.57
CA LEU A 384 -14.25 -2.85 7.12
C LEU A 384 -13.56 -4.08 6.50
N GLY A 385 -12.53 -4.62 7.17
CA GLY A 385 -11.86 -5.85 6.74
C GLY A 385 -12.80 -7.05 6.74
N ALA A 386 -13.63 -7.19 7.78
CA ALA A 386 -14.67 -8.22 7.85
C ALA A 386 -15.75 -8.04 6.77
N ASP A 387 -16.11 -6.79 6.46
CA ASP A 387 -17.05 -6.46 5.40
C ASP A 387 -16.52 -6.83 4.02
N PHE A 388 -15.25 -6.56 3.70
CA PHE A 388 -14.64 -7.01 2.45
C PHE A 388 -14.70 -8.53 2.27
N ALA A 389 -14.41 -9.29 3.33
CA ALA A 389 -14.54 -10.74 3.31
C ALA A 389 -16.01 -11.18 3.13
N ALA A 390 -16.96 -10.49 3.78
CA ALA A 390 -18.37 -10.81 3.67
C ALA A 390 -18.93 -10.54 2.26
N ILE A 391 -18.62 -9.37 1.68
CA ILE A 391 -19.11 -9.00 0.35
C ILE A 391 -18.48 -9.83 -0.76
N SER A 392 -17.29 -10.42 -0.54
CA SER A 392 -16.67 -11.34 -1.52
C SER A 392 -17.63 -12.44 -1.96
N ASN A 393 -18.36 -13.05 -1.02
CA ASN A 393 -19.33 -14.09 -1.37
C ASN A 393 -20.51 -13.55 -2.20
N THR A 394 -20.87 -12.28 -1.99
CA THR A 394 -21.99 -11.60 -2.67
C THR A 394 -21.61 -11.15 -4.09
N ILE A 395 -20.37 -10.67 -4.28
CA ILE A 395 -19.92 -10.08 -5.55
C ILE A 395 -19.12 -11.03 -6.44
N ALA A 396 -18.51 -12.08 -5.87
CA ALA A 396 -17.72 -13.09 -6.59
C ALA A 396 -18.44 -14.45 -6.71
N ASP A 397 -19.78 -14.45 -6.72
CA ASP A 397 -20.63 -15.65 -6.91
C ASP A 397 -20.25 -16.86 -6.02
N GLY A 398 -19.80 -16.59 -4.79
CA GLY A 398 -19.41 -17.60 -3.81
C GLY A 398 -18.02 -18.21 -4.02
N VAL A 399 -17.21 -17.70 -4.95
CA VAL A 399 -15.78 -17.99 -5.04
C VAL A 399 -15.08 -17.32 -3.86
N TYR A 400 -14.37 -18.12 -3.07
CA TYR A 400 -13.56 -17.65 -1.96
C TYR A 400 -12.09 -18.01 -2.22
N VAL A 401 -11.25 -16.99 -2.29
CA VAL A 401 -9.80 -17.12 -2.24
C VAL A 401 -9.36 -16.73 -0.84
N ALA A 402 -8.69 -17.66 -0.14
CA ALA A 402 -8.06 -17.33 1.12
C ALA A 402 -6.96 -16.29 0.86
N PRO A 403 -6.83 -15.25 1.69
CA PRO A 403 -5.69 -14.35 1.58
C PRO A 403 -4.37 -15.10 1.70
N GLU A 404 -3.35 -14.64 0.99
CA GLU A 404 -1.99 -15.19 1.07
C GLU A 404 -1.12 -14.24 1.90
N GLY A 405 -0.64 -14.69 3.06
CA GLY A 405 0.14 -13.90 4.02
C GLY A 405 0.60 -14.77 5.18
#